data_AF-A0A1I8ADR9-F1
#
_entry.id   AF-A0A1I8ADR9-F1
#
_cell.length_a   1.000
_cell.length_b   1.000
_cell.length_c   1.000
_cell.angle_alpha   90.00
_cell.angle_beta   90.00
_cell.angle_gamma   90.00
#
_symmetry.space_group_name_H-M   'P 1'
#
loop_
_entity.id
_entity.type
_entity.pdbx_description
1 polymer ?
#
loop_
_entity_poly.entity_id
_entity_poly.type
_entity_poly.pdbx_seq_one_letter_code
_entity_poly.pdbx_strand_id
1 'polypeptide(L)'
;MALRARLRSLGRYDDRPQPNIGELLDLVALGSVADVVPLDANNRILVHQGLERIRAGRARPGLKAILEVARREAARITSTDLGFILGPRLNAAGRLDDMSLGIECLLSDDPPLAREMAVQLDELNQDRKSIEQGMQREALAQLKDLPLESMPF
;
A
#
# COMPACT_ATOMS: atom_id res chain seq x y z
N MET A 1 -14.12 13.51 9.83
CA MET A 1 -15.52 13.74 9.36
C MET A 1 -16.01 15.19 9.51
N ALA A 2 -15.33 16.07 10.26
CA ALA A 2 -15.76 17.45 10.48
C ALA A 2 -15.90 18.30 9.20
N LEU A 3 -14.97 18.18 8.24
CA LEU A 3 -15.03 18.93 6.98
C LEU A 3 -16.30 18.62 6.17
N ARG A 4 -16.65 17.33 6.04
CA ARG A 4 -17.86 16.89 5.33
C ARG A 4 -19.13 17.43 5.97
N ALA A 5 -19.20 17.39 7.30
CA ALA A 5 -20.33 17.96 8.06
C ALA A 5 -20.42 19.48 7.86
N ARG A 6 -19.28 20.18 7.87
CA ARG A 6 -19.23 21.62 7.60
C ARG A 6 -19.69 21.96 6.17
N LEU A 7 -19.22 21.22 5.16
CA LEU A 7 -19.64 21.43 3.77
C LEU A 7 -21.14 21.21 3.58
N ARG A 8 -21.74 20.22 4.26
CA ARG A 8 -23.21 20.04 4.30
C ARG A 8 -23.92 21.24 4.92
N SER A 9 -23.43 21.73 6.08
CA SER A 9 -24.03 22.92 6.72
C SER A 9 -23.94 24.20 5.88
N LEU A 10 -23.03 24.22 4.89
CA LEU A 10 -22.82 25.34 3.97
C LEU A 10 -23.60 25.17 2.65
N GLY A 11 -24.50 24.18 2.52
CA GLY A 11 -25.28 23.93 1.30
C GLY A 11 -24.45 23.47 0.10
N ARG A 12 -23.20 23.02 0.29
CA ARG A 12 -22.26 22.72 -0.82
C ARG A 12 -22.62 21.47 -1.63
N TYR A 13 -23.69 20.78 -1.26
CA TYR A 13 -24.18 19.57 -1.92
C TYR A 13 -25.68 19.69 -2.27
N ASP A 14 -26.23 20.90 -2.29
CA ASP A 14 -27.65 21.12 -2.62
C ASP A 14 -27.89 20.92 -4.12
N ASP A 15 -26.96 21.41 -4.95
CA ASP A 15 -27.03 21.32 -6.42
C ASP A 15 -26.12 20.24 -7.03
N ARG A 16 -25.43 19.45 -6.20
CA ARG A 16 -24.51 18.41 -6.68
C ARG A 16 -24.44 17.21 -5.73
N PRO A 17 -24.25 15.99 -6.25
CA PRO A 17 -24.16 14.80 -5.43
C PRO A 17 -22.96 14.88 -4.47
N GLN A 18 -23.19 14.41 -3.23
CA GLN A 18 -22.13 14.33 -2.24
C GLN A 18 -21.17 13.19 -2.58
N PRO A 19 -19.84 13.41 -2.52
CA PRO A 19 -18.86 12.34 -2.71
C PRO A 19 -19.03 11.21 -1.70
N ASN A 20 -19.01 9.97 -2.18
CA ASN A 20 -19.02 8.79 -1.36
C ASN A 20 -17.59 8.43 -0.93
N ILE A 21 -17.17 8.90 0.24
CA ILE A 21 -15.83 8.63 0.79
C ILE A 21 -15.58 7.12 1.00
N GLY A 22 -16.63 6.31 1.10
CA GLY A 22 -16.52 4.85 1.14
C GLY A 22 -15.83 4.27 -0.09
N GLU A 23 -15.76 5.03 -1.19
CA GLU A 23 -15.06 4.62 -2.41
C GLU A 23 -13.54 4.58 -2.28
N LEU A 24 -12.99 5.27 -1.28
CA LEU A 24 -11.56 5.34 -1.00
C LEU A 24 -11.10 4.33 0.06
N LEU A 25 -12.00 3.46 0.54
CA LEU A 25 -11.69 2.57 1.67
C LEU A 25 -10.63 1.51 1.33
N ASP A 26 -10.46 1.16 0.07
CA ASP A 26 -9.37 0.31 -0.39
C ASP A 26 -7.99 0.97 -0.20
N LEU A 27 -7.87 2.26 -0.54
CA LEU A 27 -6.69 3.06 -0.28
C LEU A 27 -6.45 3.28 1.22
N VAL A 28 -7.52 3.55 1.98
CA VAL A 28 -7.43 3.71 3.45
C VAL A 28 -6.95 2.42 4.10
N ALA A 29 -7.48 1.27 3.68
CA ALA A 29 -7.05 -0.02 4.20
C ALA A 29 -5.58 -0.32 3.88
N LEU A 30 -5.17 -0.07 2.62
CA LEU A 30 -3.78 -0.23 2.21
C LEU A 30 -2.84 0.65 3.03
N GLY A 31 -3.12 1.97 3.11
CA GLY A 31 -2.29 2.91 3.85
C GLY A 31 -2.21 2.56 5.35
N SER A 32 -3.35 2.28 5.98
CA SER A 32 -3.39 1.94 7.41
C SER A 32 -2.56 0.69 7.73
N VAL A 33 -2.61 -0.32 6.87
CA VAL A 33 -1.86 -1.57 7.07
C VAL A 33 -0.39 -1.40 6.69
N ALA A 34 -0.08 -0.68 5.62
CA ALA A 34 1.30 -0.43 5.18
C ALA A 34 2.08 0.42 6.20
N ASP A 35 1.42 1.38 6.86
CA ASP A 35 2.01 2.23 7.89
C ASP A 35 1.99 1.57 9.28
N VAL A 36 1.57 0.31 9.39
CA VAL A 36 1.53 -0.44 10.66
C VAL A 36 0.73 0.31 11.74
N VAL A 37 -0.35 0.98 11.33
CA VAL A 37 -1.21 1.74 12.24
C VAL A 37 -1.92 0.77 13.20
N PRO A 38 -2.05 1.09 14.51
CA PRO A 38 -2.76 0.24 15.45
C PRO A 38 -4.20 -0.08 15.00
N LEU A 39 -4.54 -1.37 14.94
CA LEU A 39 -5.90 -1.84 14.60
C LEU A 39 -6.83 -1.79 15.82
N ASP A 40 -7.03 -0.58 16.33
CA ASP A 40 -8.07 -0.25 17.29
C ASP A 40 -9.47 -0.45 16.68
N ALA A 41 -10.52 -0.16 17.45
CA ALA A 41 -11.90 -0.36 16.99
C ALA A 41 -12.20 0.35 15.66
N ASN A 42 -11.73 1.60 15.48
CA ASN A 42 -12.03 2.39 14.29
C ASN A 42 -11.21 1.92 13.09
N ASN A 43 -9.91 1.75 13.26
CA ASN A 43 -9.00 1.34 12.18
C ASN A 43 -9.33 -0.09 11.71
N ARG A 44 -9.71 -0.98 12.64
CA ARG A 44 -10.18 -2.33 12.30
C ARG A 44 -11.42 -2.30 11.41
N ILE A 45 -12.39 -1.44 11.69
CA ILE A 45 -13.59 -1.29 10.86
C ILE A 45 -13.22 -0.76 9.47
N LEU A 46 -12.38 0.29 9.41
CA LEU A 46 -11.95 0.87 8.13
C LEU A 46 -11.20 -0.14 7.26
N VAL A 47 -10.24 -0.84 7.83
CA VAL A 47 -9.46 -1.87 7.13
C VAL A 47 -10.37 -3.02 6.69
N HIS A 48 -11.27 -3.50 7.56
CA HIS A 48 -12.22 -4.55 7.21
C HIS A 48 -13.12 -4.14 6.03
N GLN A 49 -13.69 -2.93 6.05
CA GLN A 49 -14.54 -2.45 4.96
C GLN A 49 -13.76 -2.23 3.66
N GLY A 50 -12.50 -1.79 3.75
CA GLY A 50 -11.61 -1.71 2.58
C GLY A 50 -11.30 -3.07 1.98
N LEU A 51 -11.03 -4.09 2.81
CA LEU A 51 -10.85 -5.46 2.34
C LEU A 51 -12.11 -6.00 1.65
N GLU A 52 -13.29 -5.82 2.25
CA GLU A 52 -14.56 -6.22 1.62
C GLU A 52 -14.80 -5.51 0.28
N ARG A 53 -14.43 -4.23 0.18
CA ARG A 53 -14.49 -3.49 -1.09
C ARG A 53 -13.58 -4.10 -2.15
N ILE A 54 -12.35 -4.44 -1.79
CA ILE A 54 -11.38 -5.08 -2.72
C ILE A 54 -11.91 -6.44 -3.16
N ARG A 55 -12.38 -7.27 -2.23
CA ARG A 55 -12.93 -8.61 -2.50
C ARG A 55 -14.15 -8.57 -3.40
N ALA A 56 -14.98 -7.53 -3.27
CA ALA A 56 -16.13 -7.28 -4.14
C ALA A 56 -15.75 -6.74 -5.54
N GLY A 57 -14.46 -6.67 -5.88
CA GLY A 57 -14.00 -6.17 -7.19
C GLY A 57 -14.15 -4.66 -7.37
N ARG A 58 -14.38 -3.90 -6.29
CA ARG A 58 -14.59 -2.44 -6.31
C ARG A 58 -13.33 -1.62 -6.00
N ALA A 59 -12.17 -2.27 -5.98
CA ALA A 59 -10.89 -1.60 -5.84
C ALA A 59 -10.55 -0.73 -7.06
N ARG A 60 -9.71 0.31 -6.84
CA ARG A 60 -9.14 1.14 -7.90
C ARG A 60 -8.29 0.33 -8.88
N PRO A 61 -8.19 0.75 -10.16
CA PRO A 61 -7.41 0.06 -11.18
C PRO A 61 -5.96 -0.23 -10.77
N GLY A 62 -5.27 0.76 -10.18
CA GLY A 62 -3.89 0.59 -9.65
C GLY A 62 -3.75 -0.56 -8.68
N LEU A 63 -4.63 -0.62 -7.67
CA LEU A 63 -4.57 -1.65 -6.65
C LEU A 63 -4.86 -3.04 -7.24
N LYS A 64 -5.79 -3.13 -8.19
CA LYS A 64 -6.06 -4.38 -8.94
C LYS A 64 -4.85 -4.82 -9.75
N ALA A 65 -4.19 -3.88 -10.44
CA ALA A 65 -2.99 -4.16 -11.23
C ALA A 65 -1.84 -4.68 -10.36
N ILE A 66 -1.57 -4.07 -9.21
CA ILE A 66 -0.55 -4.53 -8.26
C ILE A 66 -0.88 -5.93 -7.75
N LEU A 67 -2.15 -6.21 -7.42
CA LEU A 67 -2.60 -7.55 -7.01
C LEU A 67 -2.36 -8.59 -8.10
N GLU A 68 -2.65 -8.25 -9.35
CA GLU A 68 -2.47 -9.13 -10.49
C GLU A 68 -0.99 -9.47 -10.70
N VAL A 69 -0.12 -8.46 -10.75
CA VAL A 69 1.34 -8.66 -10.90
C VAL A 69 1.91 -9.46 -9.71
N ALA A 70 1.38 -9.21 -8.50
CA ALA A 70 1.74 -9.99 -7.31
C ALA A 70 1.14 -11.41 -7.27
N ARG A 71 0.35 -11.81 -8.28
CA ARG A 71 -0.34 -13.10 -8.38
C ARG A 71 -1.25 -13.38 -7.18
N ARG A 72 -2.00 -12.37 -6.75
CA ARG A 72 -2.96 -12.45 -5.63
C ARG A 72 -4.39 -12.31 -6.12
N GLU A 73 -5.24 -13.21 -5.66
CA GLU A 73 -6.67 -13.19 -5.95
C GLU A 73 -7.36 -12.14 -5.06
N ALA A 74 -7.92 -11.09 -5.67
CA ALA A 74 -8.59 -10.01 -4.94
C ALA A 74 -9.71 -10.51 -4.01
N ALA A 75 -10.46 -11.54 -4.43
CA ALA A 75 -11.55 -12.13 -3.65
C ALA A 75 -11.10 -12.78 -2.33
N ARG A 76 -9.81 -13.12 -2.18
CA ARG A 76 -9.25 -13.77 -0.99
C ARG A 76 -8.23 -12.90 -0.25
N ILE A 77 -8.12 -11.62 -0.62
CA ILE A 77 -7.09 -10.75 -0.07
C ILE A 77 -7.24 -10.58 1.44
N THR A 78 -6.12 -10.53 2.16
CA THR A 78 -6.07 -10.31 3.61
C THR A 78 -5.31 -9.04 3.95
N SER A 79 -5.40 -8.58 5.20
CA SER A 79 -4.56 -7.48 5.70
C SER A 79 -3.07 -7.84 5.60
N THR A 80 -2.68 -9.10 5.85
CA THR A 80 -1.31 -9.57 5.66
C THR A 80 -0.83 -9.35 4.23
N ASP A 81 -1.66 -9.64 3.22
CA ASP A 81 -1.27 -9.38 1.84
C ASP A 81 -1.08 -7.88 1.58
N LEU A 82 -1.95 -7.01 2.13
CA LEU A 82 -1.76 -5.56 2.01
C LEU A 82 -0.42 -5.10 2.58
N GLY A 83 -0.06 -5.58 3.78
CA GLY A 83 1.16 -5.16 4.48
C GLY A 83 2.46 -5.77 3.95
N PHE A 84 2.43 -7.02 3.50
CA PHE A 84 3.65 -7.76 3.11
C PHE A 84 3.82 -7.95 1.61
N ILE A 85 2.79 -7.62 0.81
CA ILE A 85 2.82 -7.83 -0.65
C ILE A 85 2.61 -6.52 -1.38
N LEU A 86 1.57 -5.75 -1.05
CA LEU A 86 1.29 -4.48 -1.75
C LEU A 86 2.16 -3.35 -1.20
N GLY A 87 2.20 -3.18 0.13
CA GLY A 87 3.00 -2.15 0.80
C GLY A 87 4.46 -2.12 0.35
N PRO A 88 5.17 -3.27 0.31
CA PRO A 88 6.58 -3.30 -0.11
C PRO A 88 6.80 -2.89 -1.58
N ARG A 89 5.83 -3.11 -2.48
CA ARG A 89 5.93 -2.67 -3.89
C ARG A 89 5.81 -1.16 -4.01
N LEU A 90 4.85 -0.57 -3.32
CA LEU A 90 4.68 0.88 -3.28
C LEU A 90 5.88 1.57 -2.62
N ASN A 91 6.39 0.98 -1.54
CA ASN A 91 7.54 1.52 -0.81
C ASN A 91 8.87 1.32 -1.54
N ALA A 92 8.96 0.41 -2.51
CA ALA A 92 10.16 0.22 -3.31
C ALA A 92 10.42 1.44 -4.22
N ALA A 93 9.35 2.04 -4.77
CA ALA A 93 9.44 3.26 -5.58
C ALA A 93 10.12 4.39 -4.82
N GLY A 94 9.67 4.72 -3.62
CA GLY A 94 10.28 5.80 -2.82
C GLY A 94 11.68 5.53 -2.29
N ARG A 95 12.20 4.30 -2.36
CA ARG A 95 13.55 3.94 -1.88
C ARG A 95 14.60 3.89 -2.98
N LEU A 96 14.20 3.51 -4.19
CA LEU A 96 15.11 3.28 -5.32
C LEU A 96 14.93 4.27 -6.46
N ASP A 97 13.79 4.95 -6.55
CA ASP A 97 13.44 5.82 -7.67
C ASP A 97 12.51 6.96 -7.21
N ASP A 98 11.53 7.37 -8.04
CA ASP A 98 10.51 8.38 -7.73
C ASP A 98 9.22 7.76 -7.15
N MET A 99 8.81 8.27 -5.98
CA MET A 99 7.54 7.89 -5.34
C MET A 99 6.30 8.28 -6.17
N SER A 100 6.44 9.21 -7.13
CA SER A 100 5.37 9.61 -8.06
C SER A 100 4.73 8.40 -8.74
N LEU A 101 5.51 7.41 -9.16
CA LEU A 101 5.04 6.18 -9.83
C LEU A 101 4.00 5.42 -8.98
N GLY A 102 4.28 5.26 -7.68
CA GLY A 102 3.37 4.57 -6.77
C GLY A 102 2.05 5.31 -6.58
N ILE A 103 2.13 6.65 -6.49
CA ILE A 103 0.96 7.52 -6.34
C ILE A 103 0.12 7.52 -7.62
N GLU A 104 0.76 7.71 -8.78
CA GLU A 104 0.13 7.69 -10.09
C GLU A 104 -0.57 6.35 -10.36
N CYS A 105 0.08 5.23 -10.01
CA CYS A 105 -0.54 3.91 -10.10
C CYS A 105 -1.85 3.85 -9.31
N LEU A 106 -1.84 4.26 -8.03
CA LEU A 106 -3.02 4.22 -7.16
C LEU A 106 -4.13 5.19 -7.58
N LEU A 107 -3.78 6.30 -8.22
CA LEU A 107 -4.73 7.32 -8.68
C LEU A 107 -5.24 7.08 -10.10
N SER A 108 -4.59 6.20 -10.89
CA SER A 108 -4.97 5.93 -12.27
C SER A 108 -6.37 5.35 -12.37
N ASP A 109 -7.14 5.92 -13.30
CA ASP A 109 -8.46 5.43 -13.73
C ASP A 109 -8.36 4.62 -15.04
N ASP A 110 -7.16 4.48 -15.62
CA ASP A 110 -6.88 3.73 -16.86
C ASP A 110 -6.22 2.37 -16.54
N PRO A 111 -6.93 1.22 -16.71
CA PRO A 111 -6.40 -0.09 -16.34
C PRO A 111 -5.12 -0.52 -17.08
N PRO A 112 -5.00 -0.35 -18.42
CA PRO A 112 -3.73 -0.52 -19.13
C PRO A 112 -2.55 0.24 -18.50
N LEU A 113 -2.68 1.55 -18.31
CA LEU A 113 -1.62 2.38 -17.73
C LEU A 113 -1.30 1.95 -16.28
N ALA A 114 -2.33 1.64 -15.49
CA ALA A 114 -2.16 1.11 -14.14
C ALA A 114 -1.35 -0.20 -14.11
N ARG A 115 -1.54 -1.06 -15.12
CA ARG A 115 -0.78 -2.32 -15.28
C ARG A 115 0.68 -2.06 -15.58
N GLU A 116 0.97 -1.14 -16.50
CA GLU A 116 2.35 -0.77 -16.85
C GLU A 116 3.11 -0.28 -15.62
N MET A 117 2.52 0.66 -14.86
CA MET A 117 3.11 1.14 -13.61
C MET A 117 3.25 0.03 -12.56
N ALA A 118 2.26 -0.87 -12.44
CA ALA A 118 2.33 -1.98 -11.48
C ALA A 118 3.46 -2.98 -11.80
N VAL A 119 3.79 -3.18 -13.08
CA VAL A 119 4.95 -3.98 -13.50
C VAL A 119 6.24 -3.31 -13.06
N GLN A 120 6.39 -2.01 -13.32
CA GLN A 120 7.57 -1.25 -12.89
C GLN A 120 7.74 -1.26 -11.36
N LEU A 121 6.64 -1.12 -10.61
CA LEU A 121 6.67 -1.24 -9.14
C LEU A 121 7.09 -2.63 -8.66
N ASP A 122 6.76 -3.70 -9.39
CA ASP A 122 7.22 -5.05 -9.06
C ASP A 122 8.71 -5.21 -9.33
N GLU A 123 9.21 -4.70 -10.47
CA GLU A 123 10.63 -4.70 -10.82
C GLU A 123 11.46 -3.98 -9.75
N LEU A 124 11.08 -2.74 -9.39
CA LEU A 124 11.72 -1.98 -8.31
C LEU A 124 11.72 -2.76 -6.98
N ASN A 125 10.65 -3.48 -6.67
CA ASN A 125 10.58 -4.30 -5.46
C ASN A 125 11.47 -5.54 -5.52
N GLN A 126 11.69 -6.14 -6.70
CA GLN A 126 12.67 -7.23 -6.85
C GLN A 126 14.09 -6.70 -6.68
N ASP A 127 14.41 -5.56 -7.30
CA ASP A 127 15.72 -4.92 -7.17
C ASP A 127 16.01 -4.56 -5.71
N ARG A 128 15.03 -3.97 -5.03
CA ARG A 128 15.12 -3.66 -3.59
C ARG A 128 15.42 -4.90 -2.76
N LYS A 129 14.73 -6.01 -3.01
CA LYS A 129 14.99 -7.29 -2.32
C LYS A 129 16.38 -7.82 -2.61
N SER A 130 16.86 -7.72 -3.84
CA SER A 130 18.20 -8.17 -4.23
C SER A 130 19.28 -7.38 -3.46
N ILE A 131 19.14 -6.05 -3.42
CA ILE A 131 20.04 -5.16 -2.68
C ILE A 131 20.01 -5.47 -1.18
N GLU A 132 18.81 -5.56 -0.58
CA GLU A 132 18.66 -5.87 0.85
C GLU A 132 19.27 -7.23 1.22
N GLN A 133 19.12 -8.25 0.37
CA GLN A 133 19.74 -9.56 0.59
C GLN A 133 21.26 -9.50 0.53
N GLY A 134 21.83 -8.72 -0.40
CA GLY A 134 23.27 -8.48 -0.48
C GLY A 134 23.80 -7.85 0.81
N MET A 135 23.18 -6.73 1.22
CA MET A 135 23.52 -6.03 2.46
C MET A 135 23.41 -6.93 3.70
N GLN A 136 22.36 -7.74 3.80
CA GLN A 136 22.17 -8.65 4.92
C GLN A 136 23.29 -9.69 5.00
N ARG A 137 23.71 -10.27 3.86
CA ARG A 137 24.79 -11.26 3.82
C ARG A 137 26.12 -10.63 4.25
N GLU A 138 26.42 -9.43 3.77
CA GLU A 138 27.62 -8.69 4.15
C GLU A 138 27.63 -8.37 5.65
N ALA A 139 26.51 -7.86 6.19
CA ALA A 139 26.38 -7.57 7.61
C ALA A 139 26.55 -8.82 8.49
N LEU A 140 25.96 -9.96 8.08
CA LEU A 140 26.12 -11.23 8.80
C LEU A 140 27.53 -11.81 8.70
N ALA A 141 28.27 -11.56 7.61
CA ALA A 141 29.67 -11.94 7.50
C ALA A 141 30.53 -11.12 8.48
N GLN A 142 30.34 -9.80 8.50
CA GLN A 142 31.04 -8.91 9.44
C GLN A 142 30.74 -9.25 10.91
N LEU A 143 29.50 -9.65 11.21
CA LEU A 143 29.11 -10.08 12.57
C LEU A 143 29.92 -11.29 13.06
N LYS A 144 30.31 -12.22 12.17
CA LYS A 144 31.10 -13.41 12.56
C LYS A 144 32.53 -13.06 12.93
N ASP A 145 33.07 -12.01 12.33
CA ASP A 145 34.46 -11.57 12.52
C ASP A 145 34.59 -10.53 13.66
N LEU A 146 33.47 -10.12 14.26
CA LEU A 146 33.45 -9.19 15.40
C LEU A 146 33.86 -9.92 16.70
N PRO A 147 34.91 -9.45 17.40
CA PRO A 147 35.30 -10.02 18.68
C PRO A 147 34.21 -9.75 19.72
N LEU A 148 33.61 -10.82 20.27
CA LEU A 148 32.57 -10.72 21.31
C LEU A 148 33.05 -9.94 22.55
N GLU A 149 34.35 -10.04 22.86
CA GLU A 149 35.00 -9.35 23.99
C GLU A 149 35.06 -7.82 23.83
N SER A 150 34.77 -7.30 22.64
CA SER A 150 34.78 -5.86 22.33
C SER A 150 33.38 -5.24 22.23
N MET A 151 32.32 -6.03 22.47
CA MET A 151 30.95 -5.54 22.43
C MET A 151 30.55 -4.89 23.77
N PRO A 152 29.79 -3.78 23.77
CA PRO A 152 29.50 -2.98 24.96
C PRO A 152 28.42 -3.59 25.89
N PHE A 153 28.20 -4.90 25.84
CA PHE A 153 27.18 -5.61 26.65
C PHE A 153 27.80 -6.81 27.36
#